data_AF-A0A9E2GTQ3-F1
#
_entry.id   AF-A0A9E2GTQ3-F1
#
_cell.length_a   1.000
_cell.length_b   1.000
_cell.length_c   1.000
_cell.angle_alpha   90.00
_cell.angle_beta   90.00
_cell.angle_gamma   90.00
#
_symmetry.space_group_name_H-M   'P 1'
#
loop_
_entity.id
_entity.type
_entity.pdbx_description
1 polymer ?
#
loop_
_entity_poly.entity_id
_entity_poly.type
_entity_poly.pdbx_seq_one_letter_code
_entity_poly.pdbx_strand_id
1 'polypeptide(L)'
;TLVAYEGEEPVYMAPFSSGLKKYPTRYGIFRVWAKKAISDMTSGMGATEKYSVDDVPWAMFFFLGQALHGAYWHTDFGNRRSHGCVNLTPIDAKWIYEWMEPSVPPGWLEVYVNEDSPVPGTTVVVRHKYDHEVQFLRYARKLAPPEEVKRLDELKKKDLADQTRRMYENKGGDDDGSE
;
A
#
# COMPACT_ATOMS: atom_id res chain seq x y z
N THR A 1 5.17 -11.53 -3.95
CA THR A 1 3.97 -12.38 -3.98
C THR A 1 2.85 -11.71 -3.23
N LEU A 2 1.68 -11.63 -3.85
CA LEU A 2 0.44 -11.19 -3.21
C LEU A 2 -0.27 -12.43 -2.68
N VAL A 3 -0.84 -12.35 -1.48
CA VAL A 3 -1.64 -13.41 -0.89
C VAL A 3 -2.90 -12.78 -0.30
N ALA A 4 -4.06 -13.33 -0.64
CA ALA A 4 -5.34 -12.96 -0.04
C ALA A 4 -5.67 -13.94 1.09
N TYR A 5 -6.18 -13.42 2.20
CA TYR A 5 -6.47 -14.21 3.41
C TYR A 5 -7.91 -13.97 3.88
N GLU A 6 -8.59 -15.05 4.23
CA GLU A 6 -9.83 -15.02 5.01
C GLU A 6 -9.50 -15.47 6.44
N GLY A 7 -9.49 -14.51 7.37
CA GLY A 7 -8.87 -14.74 8.68
C GLY A 7 -7.39 -15.07 8.53
N GLU A 8 -7.01 -16.29 8.89
CA GLU A 8 -5.63 -16.81 8.77
C GLU A 8 -5.44 -17.74 7.56
N GLU A 9 -6.51 -18.09 6.84
CA GLU A 9 -6.46 -19.04 5.73
C GLU A 9 -6.13 -18.34 4.41
N PRO A 10 -5.07 -18.73 3.68
CA PRO A 10 -4.77 -18.18 2.37
C PRO A 10 -5.74 -18.74 1.32
N VAL A 11 -6.52 -17.86 0.69
CA VAL A 11 -7.54 -18.23 -0.31
C VAL A 11 -7.11 -17.96 -1.75
N TYR A 12 -6.11 -17.10 -1.96
CA TYR A 12 -5.59 -16.78 -3.29
C TYR A 12 -4.14 -16.31 -3.25
N MET A 13 -3.40 -16.53 -4.34
CA MET A 13 -2.04 -16.07 -4.49
C MET A 13 -1.76 -15.67 -5.95
N ALA A 14 -1.08 -14.55 -6.14
CA ALA A 14 -0.71 -14.06 -7.46
C ALA A 14 0.69 -13.40 -7.49
N PRO A 15 1.40 -13.47 -8.64
CA PRO A 15 2.53 -12.59 -8.89
C PRO A 15 2.03 -11.13 -9.06
N PHE A 16 2.90 -10.17 -8.76
CA PHE A 16 2.58 -8.75 -8.94
C PHE A 16 3.84 -7.95 -9.24
N SER A 17 3.66 -6.77 -9.82
CA SER A 17 4.75 -5.79 -9.99
C SER A 17 4.54 -4.60 -9.07
N SER A 18 5.52 -4.31 -8.21
CA SER A 18 5.47 -3.16 -7.32
C SER A 18 6.14 -1.92 -7.92
N GLY A 19 6.10 -0.84 -7.15
CA GLY A 19 6.77 0.42 -7.46
C GLY A 19 8.28 0.26 -7.61
N LEU A 20 8.82 0.95 -8.62
CA LEU A 20 10.26 1.12 -8.83
C LEU A 20 10.92 1.72 -7.57
N LYS A 21 12.24 1.56 -7.43
CA LYS A 21 12.98 2.11 -6.28
C LYS A 21 12.80 3.63 -6.14
N LYS A 22 12.74 4.35 -7.26
CA LYS A 22 12.48 5.80 -7.33
C LYS A 22 11.03 6.17 -6.96
N TYR A 23 10.09 5.24 -7.14
CA TYR A 23 8.66 5.42 -6.90
C TYR A 23 8.10 4.24 -6.09
N PRO A 24 8.54 4.05 -4.84
CA PRO A 24 8.25 2.83 -4.11
C PRO A 24 6.77 2.73 -3.74
N THR A 25 6.21 1.52 -3.85
CA THR A 25 4.96 1.19 -3.17
C THR A 25 5.17 1.37 -1.66
N ARG A 26 4.26 2.10 -1.01
CA ARG A 26 4.43 2.47 0.40
C ARG A 26 4.24 1.24 1.29
N TYR A 27 5.20 0.95 2.16
CA TYR A 27 5.03 -0.03 3.23
C TYR A 27 4.09 0.50 4.32
N GLY A 28 3.26 -0.38 4.88
CA GLY A 28 2.24 -0.01 5.84
C GLY A 28 1.09 -1.02 5.89
N ILE A 29 0.25 -0.85 6.91
CA ILE A 29 -1.08 -1.44 6.94
C ILE A 29 -2.07 -0.35 6.50
N PHE A 30 -2.86 -0.68 5.50
CA PHE A 30 -3.85 0.19 4.89
C PHE A 30 -5.20 -0.48 4.88
N ARG A 31 -6.21 0.28 4.48
CA ARG A 31 -7.53 -0.21 4.12
C ARG A 31 -7.79 0.24 2.69
N VAL A 32 -8.62 -0.50 1.96
CA VAL A 32 -9.12 -0.06 0.64
C VAL A 32 -10.16 1.04 0.86
N TRP A 33 -9.93 2.23 0.30
CA TRP A 33 -10.80 3.40 0.48
C TRP A 33 -11.63 3.71 -0.75
N ALA A 34 -11.25 3.19 -1.91
CA ALA A 34 -12.04 3.28 -3.12
C ALA A 34 -11.81 2.07 -4.02
N LYS A 35 -12.85 1.65 -4.71
CA LYS A 35 -12.79 0.68 -5.79
C LYS A 35 -13.42 1.27 -7.03
N LYS A 36 -12.79 1.07 -8.18
CA LYS A 36 -13.29 1.49 -9.50
C LYS A 36 -13.10 0.35 -10.50
N ALA A 37 -14.18 -0.03 -11.18
CA ALA A 37 -14.13 -1.10 -12.19
C ALA A 37 -13.24 -0.70 -13.36
N ILE A 38 -13.24 0.59 -13.71
CA ILE A 38 -12.42 1.23 -14.75
C ILE A 38 -11.96 2.59 -14.21
N SER A 39 -10.70 2.95 -14.41
CA SER A 39 -10.15 4.26 -14.03
C SER A 39 -9.03 4.67 -14.98
N ASP A 40 -9.03 5.92 -15.41
CA ASP A 40 -7.83 6.49 -16.02
C ASP A 40 -6.78 6.74 -14.92
N MET A 41 -5.51 6.44 -15.22
CA MET A 41 -4.40 6.64 -14.30
C MET A 41 -3.31 7.48 -14.95
N THR A 42 -3.08 8.65 -14.36
CA THR A 42 -2.10 9.61 -14.88
C THR A 42 -1.07 9.97 -13.81
N SER A 43 0.11 10.34 -14.27
CA SER A 43 1.13 10.95 -13.40
C SER A 43 0.60 12.24 -12.79
N GLY A 44 0.89 12.47 -11.50
CA GLY A 44 0.48 13.70 -10.82
C GLY A 44 1.03 14.99 -11.46
N MET A 45 0.38 16.11 -11.15
CA MET A 45 0.90 17.43 -11.52
C MET A 45 2.32 17.61 -10.96
N GLY A 46 3.24 18.12 -11.80
CA GLY A 46 4.66 18.29 -11.43
C GLY A 46 5.50 17.01 -11.40
N ALA A 47 4.95 15.84 -11.75
CA ALA A 47 5.75 14.61 -11.86
C ALA A 47 6.86 14.75 -12.92
N THR A 48 8.08 14.34 -12.56
CA THR A 48 9.27 14.38 -13.42
C THR A 48 9.16 13.41 -14.60
N GLU A 49 8.48 12.29 -14.39
CA GLU A 49 8.10 11.35 -15.45
C GLU A 49 6.58 11.40 -15.63
N LYS A 50 6.17 11.56 -16.89
CA LYS A 50 4.77 11.60 -17.28
C LYS A 50 4.32 10.23 -17.78
N TYR A 51 3.14 9.83 -17.33
CA TYR A 51 2.42 8.69 -17.88
C TYR A 51 0.93 8.99 -17.88
N SER A 52 0.22 8.37 -18.81
CA SER A 52 -1.24 8.33 -18.88
C SER A 52 -1.60 6.95 -19.39
N VAL A 53 -2.45 6.25 -18.67
CA VAL A 53 -3.01 4.98 -19.11
C VAL A 53 -4.50 5.05 -18.88
N ASP A 54 -5.25 4.86 -19.96
CA ASP A 54 -6.70 4.96 -19.97
C ASP A 54 -7.31 3.60 -19.66
N ASP A 55 -8.55 3.59 -19.18
CA ASP A 55 -9.34 2.38 -18.96
C ASP A 55 -8.65 1.29 -18.10
N VAL A 56 -7.89 1.70 -17.07
CA VAL A 56 -7.21 0.74 -16.18
C VAL A 56 -8.25 -0.04 -15.39
N PRO A 57 -8.31 -1.38 -15.54
CA PRO A 57 -9.37 -2.17 -14.94
C PRO A 57 -9.09 -2.49 -13.46
N TRP A 58 -10.17 -2.61 -12.69
CA TRP A 58 -10.18 -3.18 -11.33
C TRP A 58 -9.26 -2.43 -10.35
N ALA A 59 -9.35 -1.10 -10.31
CA ALA A 59 -8.55 -0.28 -9.43
C ALA A 59 -9.07 -0.31 -7.98
N MET A 60 -8.20 -0.62 -7.03
CA MET A 60 -8.47 -0.75 -5.59
C MET A 60 -7.48 0.12 -4.82
N PHE A 61 -7.89 1.34 -4.47
CA PHE A 61 -7.02 2.34 -3.86
C PHE A 61 -6.88 2.11 -2.36
N PHE A 62 -5.63 2.14 -1.87
CA PHE A 62 -5.33 1.89 -0.46
C PHE A 62 -4.49 2.99 0.20
N PHE A 63 -3.71 3.76 -0.57
CA PHE A 63 -2.88 4.84 -0.02
C PHE A 63 -2.67 5.99 -1.01
N LEU A 64 -3.28 7.15 -0.77
CA LEU A 64 -3.26 8.25 -1.75
C LEU A 64 -3.71 7.71 -3.12
N GLY A 65 -3.00 8.02 -4.20
CA GLY A 65 -3.23 7.46 -5.52
C GLY A 65 -2.63 6.06 -5.75
N GLN A 66 -2.03 5.40 -4.74
CA GLN A 66 -1.56 4.02 -4.90
C GLN A 66 -2.73 3.04 -4.80
N ALA A 67 -2.82 2.17 -5.80
CA ALA A 67 -3.85 1.16 -5.93
C ALA A 67 -3.27 -0.20 -6.34
N LEU A 68 -4.01 -1.27 -6.05
CA LEU A 68 -3.91 -2.50 -6.82
C LEU A 68 -4.76 -2.34 -8.09
N HIS A 69 -4.29 -2.79 -9.25
CA HIS A 69 -5.09 -2.75 -10.48
C HIS A 69 -4.57 -3.75 -11.52
N GLY A 70 -5.39 -4.02 -12.54
CA GLY A 70 -4.96 -4.79 -13.71
C GLY A 70 -4.03 -3.97 -14.60
N ALA A 71 -2.93 -4.56 -15.02
CA ALA A 71 -2.01 -3.94 -15.97
C ALA A 71 -2.01 -4.74 -17.28
N TYR A 72 -2.74 -4.26 -18.29
CA TYR A 72 -2.82 -4.93 -19.60
C TYR A 72 -1.62 -4.63 -20.50
N TRP A 73 -0.82 -3.61 -20.18
CA TRP A 73 0.26 -3.10 -21.03
C TRP A 73 1.62 -3.79 -20.82
N HIS A 74 1.75 -4.70 -19.85
CA HIS A 74 2.97 -5.49 -19.66
C HIS A 74 2.69 -6.86 -19.04
N THR A 75 3.66 -7.77 -19.16
CA THR A 75 3.59 -9.13 -18.62
C THR A 75 4.65 -9.43 -17.55
N ASP A 76 5.46 -8.45 -17.15
CA ASP A 76 6.60 -8.63 -16.22
C ASP A 76 6.21 -8.68 -14.73
N PHE A 77 5.26 -9.56 -14.40
CA PHE A 77 4.78 -9.79 -13.04
C PHE A 77 5.81 -10.55 -12.22
N GLY A 78 6.07 -10.08 -10.99
CA GLY A 78 7.15 -10.58 -10.11
C GLY A 78 8.33 -9.61 -10.02
N ASN A 79 8.46 -8.67 -10.96
CA ASN A 79 9.49 -7.63 -10.97
C ASN A 79 8.89 -6.24 -10.73
N ARG A 80 9.69 -5.28 -10.27
CA ARG A 80 9.23 -3.88 -10.07
C ARG A 80 9.01 -3.20 -11.43
N ARG A 81 7.85 -2.56 -11.62
CA ARG A 81 7.51 -1.89 -12.89
C ARG A 81 6.76 -0.57 -12.76
N SER A 82 6.05 -0.33 -11.66
CA SER A 82 5.10 0.78 -11.57
C SER A 82 5.69 2.05 -10.96
N HIS A 83 4.92 3.14 -11.02
CA HIS A 83 5.17 4.39 -10.29
C HIS A 83 4.54 4.40 -8.88
N GLY A 84 4.37 3.22 -8.27
CA GLY A 84 3.92 3.06 -6.88
C GLY A 84 2.76 2.08 -6.73
N CYS A 85 1.91 1.94 -7.75
CA CYS A 85 0.81 0.98 -7.76
C CYS A 85 1.29 -0.48 -7.69
N VAL A 86 0.37 -1.38 -7.37
CA VAL A 86 0.57 -2.83 -7.39
C VAL A 86 -0.09 -3.36 -8.65
N ASN A 87 0.71 -3.67 -9.66
CA ASN A 87 0.21 -4.15 -10.94
C ASN A 87 -0.02 -5.66 -10.85
N LEU A 88 -1.22 -6.08 -11.24
CA LEU A 88 -1.64 -7.47 -11.33
C LEU A 88 -1.96 -7.84 -12.78
N THR A 89 -1.97 -9.13 -13.09
CA THR A 89 -2.59 -9.56 -14.36
C THR A 89 -4.07 -9.14 -14.35
N PRO A 90 -4.70 -8.85 -15.50
CA PRO A 90 -6.11 -8.49 -15.53
C PRO A 90 -7.03 -9.54 -14.86
N ILE A 91 -6.68 -10.83 -14.94
CA ILE A 91 -7.45 -11.92 -14.31
C ILE A 91 -7.29 -11.93 -12.80
N ASP A 92 -6.06 -11.76 -12.28
CA ASP A 92 -5.79 -11.68 -10.84
C ASP A 92 -6.43 -10.43 -10.24
N ALA A 93 -6.34 -9.30 -10.95
CA ALA A 93 -6.94 -8.04 -10.52
C ALA A 93 -8.46 -8.17 -10.39
N LYS A 94 -9.11 -8.83 -11.35
CA LYS A 94 -10.56 -9.07 -11.31
C LYS A 94 -10.93 -9.92 -10.10
N TRP A 95 -10.23 -11.04 -9.89
CA TRP A 95 -10.50 -11.94 -8.76
C TRP A 95 -10.39 -11.19 -7.43
N ILE A 96 -9.29 -10.45 -7.23
CA ILE A 96 -9.07 -9.68 -6.00
C ILE A 96 -10.11 -8.58 -5.84
N TYR A 97 -10.50 -7.91 -6.93
CA TYR A 97 -11.52 -6.87 -6.91
C TYR A 97 -12.89 -7.39 -6.52
N GLU A 98 -13.29 -8.56 -7.01
CA GLU A 98 -14.56 -9.18 -6.65
C GLU A 98 -14.55 -9.69 -5.21
N TRP A 99 -13.40 -10.16 -4.73
CA TRP A 99 -13.21 -10.66 -3.37
C TRP A 99 -13.10 -9.55 -2.29
N MET A 100 -12.48 -8.41 -2.59
CA MET A 100 -12.26 -7.34 -1.61
C MET A 100 -13.55 -6.58 -1.25
N GLU A 101 -13.69 -6.23 0.02
CA GLU A 101 -14.67 -5.26 0.50
C GLU A 101 -14.16 -3.81 0.33
N PRO A 102 -15.05 -2.84 0.10
CA PRO A 102 -16.49 -3.00 -0.13
C PRO A 102 -16.79 -3.64 -1.48
N SER A 103 -17.83 -4.47 -1.57
CA SER A 103 -18.40 -4.83 -2.88
C SER A 103 -18.92 -3.58 -3.60
N VAL A 104 -18.76 -3.54 -4.93
CA VAL A 104 -19.36 -2.47 -5.74
C VAL A 104 -20.80 -2.87 -6.04
N PRO A 105 -21.81 -2.04 -5.68
CA PRO A 105 -23.19 -2.41 -5.87
C PRO A 105 -23.53 -2.65 -7.36
N PRO A 106 -24.48 -3.56 -7.68
CA PRO A 106 -24.91 -3.77 -9.06
C PRO A 106 -25.34 -2.47 -9.74
N GLY A 107 -24.85 -2.26 -10.97
CA GLY A 107 -25.12 -1.04 -11.75
C GLY A 107 -24.20 0.14 -11.45
N TRP A 108 -23.29 0.02 -10.47
CA TRP A 108 -22.27 1.03 -10.18
C TRP A 108 -20.90 0.60 -10.70
N LEU A 109 -20.06 1.58 -11.03
CA LEU A 109 -18.67 1.36 -11.44
C LEU A 109 -17.68 1.68 -10.32
N GLU A 110 -18.10 2.38 -9.28
CA GLU A 110 -17.22 2.80 -8.20
C GLU A 110 -17.92 2.83 -6.84
N VAL A 111 -17.11 2.72 -5.79
CA VAL A 111 -17.52 2.85 -4.39
C VAL A 111 -16.38 3.47 -3.59
N TYR A 112 -16.73 4.28 -2.59
CA TYR A 112 -15.79 4.93 -1.68
C TYR A 112 -16.13 4.56 -0.24
N VAL A 113 -15.10 4.38 0.58
CA VAL A 113 -15.19 4.05 2.00
C VAL A 113 -14.67 5.23 2.80
N ASN A 114 -15.37 5.53 3.89
CA ASN A 114 -14.99 6.49 4.90
C ASN A 114 -15.22 5.89 6.31
N GLU A 115 -15.01 6.71 7.34
CA GLU A 115 -15.15 6.29 8.75
C GLU A 115 -16.58 5.87 9.12
N ASP A 116 -17.59 6.35 8.40
CA ASP A 116 -19.00 6.06 8.66
C ASP A 116 -19.54 4.91 7.80
N SER A 117 -18.69 4.31 6.96
CA SER A 117 -19.09 3.22 6.07
C SER A 117 -19.37 1.94 6.85
N PRO A 118 -20.40 1.16 6.47
CA PRO A 118 -20.79 -0.06 7.20
C PRO A 118 -19.70 -1.14 7.19
N VAL A 119 -18.85 -1.13 6.15
CA VAL A 119 -17.65 -1.96 6.07
C VAL A 119 -16.42 -1.04 5.93
N PRO A 120 -15.35 -1.27 6.72
CA PRO A 120 -14.16 -0.41 6.73
C PRO A 120 -13.23 -0.58 5.51
N GLY A 121 -13.59 -1.44 4.56
CA GLY A 121 -12.76 -1.87 3.44
C GLY A 121 -11.75 -2.96 3.82
N THR A 122 -11.31 -3.75 2.85
CA THR A 122 -10.32 -4.82 3.07
C THR A 122 -8.98 -4.23 3.53
N THR A 123 -8.34 -4.88 4.50
CA THR A 123 -7.00 -4.53 4.97
C THR A 123 -5.96 -4.92 3.93
N VAL A 124 -5.06 -4.00 3.58
CA VAL A 124 -3.92 -4.24 2.69
C VAL A 124 -2.63 -4.08 3.50
N VAL A 125 -1.86 -5.16 3.62
CA VAL A 125 -0.57 -5.15 4.31
C VAL A 125 0.55 -5.16 3.29
N VAL A 126 1.25 -4.04 3.14
CA VAL A 126 2.43 -3.93 2.27
C VAL A 126 3.66 -3.95 3.16
N ARG A 127 4.48 -5.00 3.04
CA ARG A 127 5.69 -5.19 3.87
C ARG A 127 6.91 -5.50 3.02
N HIS A 128 8.09 -5.32 3.59
CA HIS A 128 9.33 -5.72 2.93
C HIS A 128 9.49 -7.25 2.97
N LYS A 129 10.39 -7.79 2.16
CA LYS A 129 10.68 -9.24 2.14
C LYS A 129 11.25 -9.73 3.48
N TYR A 130 12.01 -8.88 4.16
CA TYR A 130 12.72 -9.23 5.41
C TYR A 130 12.16 -8.53 6.64
N ASP A 131 11.44 -7.44 6.43
CA ASP A 131 10.84 -6.67 7.51
C ASP A 131 9.33 -6.79 7.39
N HIS A 132 8.75 -7.43 8.38
CA HIS A 132 7.33 -7.72 8.45
C HIS A 132 6.60 -6.77 9.39
N GLU A 133 7.31 -5.92 10.14
CA GLU A 133 6.72 -4.94 11.03
C GLU A 133 6.35 -3.67 10.26
N VAL A 134 5.06 -3.36 10.19
CA VAL A 134 4.54 -2.20 9.48
C VAL A 134 3.41 -1.55 10.27
N GLN A 135 3.37 -0.22 10.27
CA GLN A 135 2.37 0.53 11.02
C GLN A 135 1.10 0.79 10.20
N PHE A 136 -0.03 0.94 10.88
CA PHE A 136 -1.25 1.48 10.24
C PHE A 136 -1.04 2.92 9.80
N LEU A 137 -1.48 3.24 8.59
CA LEU A 137 -1.31 4.57 7.99
C LEU A 137 -2.65 5.19 7.60
N ARG A 138 -2.73 6.52 7.76
CA ARG A 138 -3.91 7.35 7.39
C ARG A 138 -5.18 6.87 8.08
N TYR A 139 -6.29 6.81 7.34
CA TYR A 139 -7.60 6.43 7.87
C TYR A 139 -7.61 4.97 8.37
N ALA A 140 -6.74 4.10 7.85
CA ALA A 140 -6.61 2.73 8.37
C ALA A 140 -6.21 2.70 9.85
N ARG A 141 -5.44 3.70 10.32
CA ARG A 141 -5.07 3.85 11.74
C ARG A 141 -6.29 4.15 12.63
N LYS A 142 -7.29 4.86 12.11
CA LYS A 142 -8.53 5.16 12.84
C LYS A 142 -9.44 3.93 12.95
N LEU A 143 -9.34 3.00 12.00
CA LEU A 143 -10.11 1.76 11.93
C LEU A 143 -9.31 0.54 12.43
N ALA A 144 -8.16 0.77 13.04
CA ALA A 144 -7.29 -0.27 13.57
C ALA A 144 -7.72 -0.68 14.99
N PRO A 145 -7.51 -1.96 15.39
CA PRO A 145 -7.74 -2.39 16.77
C PRO A 145 -6.94 -1.50 17.76
N PRO A 146 -7.56 -0.96 18.83
CA PRO A 146 -6.88 -0.03 19.74
C PRO A 146 -5.57 -0.57 20.33
N GLU A 147 -5.53 -1.85 20.68
CA GLU A 147 -4.33 -2.50 21.24
C GLU A 147 -3.18 -2.54 20.23
N GLU A 148 -3.47 -2.78 18.96
CA GLU A 148 -2.44 -2.83 17.92
C GLU A 148 -1.90 -1.43 17.62
N VAL A 149 -2.75 -0.41 17.65
CA VAL A 149 -2.30 1.00 17.54
C VAL A 149 -1.36 1.35 18.71
N LYS A 150 -1.74 0.97 19.93
CA LYS A 150 -0.94 1.23 21.14
C LYS A 150 0.43 0.56 21.07
N ARG A 151 0.47 -0.74 20.72
CA ARG A 151 1.71 -1.50 20.53
C ARG A 151 2.62 -0.85 19.50
N LEU A 152 2.09 -0.47 18.35
CA LEU A 152 2.88 0.17 17.29
C LEU A 152 3.41 1.55 17.69
N ASP A 153 2.63 2.33 18.45
CA ASP A 153 3.09 3.61 18.98
C ASP A 153 4.22 3.44 20.01
N GLU A 154 4.16 2.40 20.85
CA GLU A 154 5.23 2.06 21.80
C GLU A 154 6.51 1.63 21.07
N LEU A 155 6.40 0.76 20.05
CA LEU A 155 7.53 0.36 19.20
C LEU A 155 8.17 1.56 18.51
N LYS A 156 7.36 2.46 17.95
CA LYS A 156 7.85 3.67 17.28
C LYS A 156 8.55 4.63 18.24
N LYS A 157 8.06 4.76 19.47
CA LYS A 157 8.74 5.55 20.52
C LYS A 157 10.11 4.94 20.85
N LYS A 158 10.18 3.60 20.93
CA LYS A 158 11.44 2.90 21.19
C LYS A 158 12.45 3.07 20.05
N ASP A 159 12.02 2.87 18.80
CA ASP A 159 12.87 3.11 17.62
C ASP A 159 13.35 4.56 17.54
N LEU A 160 12.47 5.53 17.81
CA LEU A 160 12.85 6.95 17.85
C LEU A 160 13.87 7.23 18.97
N ALA A 161 13.70 6.61 20.14
CA ALA A 161 14.65 6.72 21.25
C ALA A 161 16.01 6.11 20.88
N ASP A 162 16.03 4.94 20.23
CA ASP A 162 17.24 4.27 19.77
C ASP A 162 17.95 5.07 18.67
N GLN A 163 17.21 5.64 17.71
CA GLN A 163 17.75 6.54 16.68
C GLN A 163 18.32 7.81 17.29
N THR A 164 17.61 8.41 18.24
CA THR A 164 18.04 9.60 18.95
C THR A 164 19.32 9.32 19.74
N ARG A 165 19.36 8.19 20.45
CA ARG A 165 20.55 7.71 21.16
C ARG A 165 21.75 7.52 20.23
N ARG A 166 21.57 6.84 19.10
CA ARG A 166 22.63 6.66 18.08
C ARG A 166 23.10 7.98 17.49
N MET A 167 22.20 8.95 17.28
CA MET A 167 22.58 10.28 16.81
C MET A 167 23.41 11.06 17.84
N TYR A 168 23.10 10.95 19.14
CA TYR A 168 23.90 11.58 20.19
C TYR A 168 25.23 10.87 20.42
N GLU A 169 25.27 9.53 20.33
CA GLU A 169 26.50 8.74 20.41
C GLU A 169 27.44 9.04 19.22
N ASN A 170 26.91 9.22 18.01
CA ASN A 170 27.70 9.59 16.83
C ASN A 170 28.11 11.08 16.81
N LYS A 171 27.38 11.98 17.49
CA LYS A 171 27.77 13.39 17.63
C LYS A 171 28.88 13.63 18.67
N GLY A 172 29.18 12.64 19.51
CA GLY A 172 30.28 12.72 20.48
C GLY A 172 31.65 12.29 19.92
N GLY A 173 31.76 12.02 18.61
CA GLY A 173 32.97 11.48 17.96
C GLY A 173 33.72 12.43 17.04
N ASP A 174 33.21 13.64 16.74
CA ASP A 174 33.80 14.57 15.77
C ASP A 174 34.26 15.90 16.43
N ASP A 175 34.83 15.83 17.63
CA ASP A 175 35.50 16.96 18.28
C ASP A 175 36.85 16.49 18.87
N ASP A 176 37.75 16.08 17.98
CA ASP A 176 39.20 16.05 18.21
C ASP A 176 39.87 16.74 17.01
N GLY A 177 40.54 17.85 17.30
CA GLY A 177 41.10 18.73 16.30
C GLY A 177 42.46 18.29 15.79
N SER A 178 42.77 18.72 14.57
CA SER A 178 44.14 19.01 14.17
C SER A 178 44.12 20.09 13.09
N GLU A 179 44.67 21.25 13.48
CA GLU A 179 45.35 22.31 12.70
C GLU A 179 44.78 22.78 11.36
#